data_AF-A0A917ACF2-F1
#
_entry.id   AF-A0A917ACF2-F1
#
_cell.length_a   1.000
_cell.length_b   1.000
_cell.length_c   1.000
_cell.angle_alpha   90.00
_cell.angle_beta   90.00
_cell.angle_gamma   90.00
#
_symmetry.space_group_name_H-M   'P 1'
#
loop_
_entity.id
_entity.type
_entity.pdbx_description
1 polymer ?
#
loop_
_entity_poly.entity_id
_entity_poly.type
_entity_poly.pdbx_seq_one_letter_code
_entity_poly.pdbx_strand_id
1 'polypeptide(L)'
;MATSTGDGLADATGVAEHGASAPGMPQLNFDHWGNQIFWLIIALAAIYFILSRVALPRIGAVLAERAGTITNDIAAAEDLKQKAKDAEAAYDKALADARVEANKIVAETRAEIQADLDAATAKADAEIAAKAAEGEKAIAAIKADAITNIETVAKDTAAAIVAGLGFSADDAAVSKAVTSRMKG
;
A
#
# COMPACT_ATOMS: atom_id res chain seq x y z
N MET A 1 -86.35 34.67 -96.78
CA MET A 1 -84.93 34.85 -97.10
C MET A 1 -84.30 35.54 -95.89
N ALA A 2 -83.30 34.91 -95.26
CA ALA A 2 -82.39 35.43 -94.21
C ALA A 2 -82.96 36.10 -92.93
N THR A 3 -82.61 35.50 -91.80
CA THR A 3 -82.94 35.75 -90.38
C THR A 3 -81.95 36.71 -89.69
N SER A 4 -82.42 37.81 -89.10
CA SER A 4 -82.53 38.18 -87.65
C SER A 4 -81.22 38.32 -86.83
N THR A 5 -80.81 39.52 -86.37
CA THR A 5 -81.22 40.31 -85.16
C THR A 5 -80.35 40.01 -83.93
N GLY A 6 -79.82 41.06 -83.26
CA GLY A 6 -79.66 41.06 -81.79
C GLY A 6 -78.32 41.50 -81.19
N ASP A 7 -78.29 42.77 -80.74
CA ASP A 7 -77.83 43.32 -79.45
C ASP A 7 -76.90 42.51 -78.51
N GLY A 8 -75.97 43.20 -77.82
CA GLY A 8 -75.22 42.59 -76.72
C GLY A 8 -73.92 43.27 -76.26
N LEU A 9 -74.07 44.13 -75.24
CA LEU A 9 -73.27 44.19 -74.00
C LEU A 9 -71.77 44.54 -74.02
N ALA A 10 -71.50 45.59 -73.25
CA ALA A 10 -70.24 45.86 -72.56
C ALA A 10 -69.72 44.63 -71.78
N ASP A 11 -68.41 44.39 -71.80
CA ASP A 11 -67.52 44.53 -70.64
C ASP A 11 -66.06 44.14 -71.02
N ALA A 12 -65.11 44.71 -70.28
CA ALA A 12 -63.71 44.29 -70.16
C ALA A 12 -62.79 44.39 -71.40
N THR A 13 -62.05 45.50 -71.49
CA THR A 13 -60.57 45.51 -71.63
C THR A 13 -60.07 46.95 -71.88
N GLY A 14 -59.92 47.72 -70.80
CA GLY A 14 -59.26 49.02 -70.83
C GLY A 14 -57.91 48.94 -70.14
N VAL A 15 -56.87 48.65 -70.92
CA VAL A 15 -55.46 48.72 -70.49
C VAL A 15 -55.15 50.18 -70.17
N ALA A 16 -54.87 50.50 -68.91
CA ALA A 16 -54.37 51.83 -68.55
C ALA A 16 -52.85 51.88 -68.71
N GLU A 17 -52.43 52.60 -69.74
CA GLU A 17 -51.06 52.96 -70.10
C GLU A 17 -50.23 53.45 -68.91
N HIS A 18 -49.04 52.89 -68.74
CA HIS A 18 -47.95 53.53 -68.01
C HIS A 18 -47.10 54.34 -69.00
N GLY A 19 -47.21 55.66 -68.90
CA GLY A 19 -46.47 56.60 -69.73
C GLY A 19 -44.97 56.68 -69.43
N ALA A 20 -44.19 56.58 -70.50
CA ALA A 20 -42.89 57.20 -70.79
C ALA A 20 -41.70 57.02 -69.80
N SER A 21 -40.81 56.10 -70.16
CA SER A 21 -39.44 55.98 -69.63
C SER A 21 -38.44 56.94 -70.30
N ALA A 22 -37.47 57.43 -69.51
CA ALA A 22 -36.10 57.75 -69.96
C ALA A 22 -35.09 57.14 -68.95
N PRO A 23 -33.89 56.73 -69.40
CA PRO A 23 -33.20 55.53 -68.90
C PRO A 23 -32.22 55.86 -67.76
N GLY A 24 -32.72 55.88 -66.54
CA GLY A 24 -31.91 55.53 -65.38
C GLY A 24 -32.07 54.03 -65.13
N MET A 25 -31.01 53.31 -64.73
CA MET A 25 -31.18 51.94 -64.23
C MET A 25 -32.38 51.93 -63.26
N PRO A 26 -33.40 51.07 -63.46
CA PRO A 26 -34.60 51.07 -62.62
C PRO A 26 -34.32 50.96 -61.12
N GLN A 27 -33.11 50.54 -60.74
CA GLN A 27 -32.61 50.48 -59.37
C GLN A 27 -32.26 51.85 -58.73
N LEU A 28 -32.12 52.94 -59.51
CA LEU A 28 -31.72 54.27 -59.02
C LEU A 28 -32.86 55.29 -58.98
N ASN A 29 -34.12 54.83 -59.07
CA ASN A 29 -35.28 55.70 -58.92
C ASN A 29 -35.55 56.00 -57.42
N PHE A 30 -35.32 57.25 -57.01
CA PHE A 30 -35.44 57.71 -55.63
C PHE A 30 -36.88 57.78 -55.10
N ASP A 31 -37.90 57.71 -55.96
CA ASP A 31 -39.31 57.80 -55.54
C ASP A 31 -39.75 56.62 -54.65
N HIS A 32 -39.10 55.46 -54.77
CA HIS A 32 -39.41 54.28 -53.94
C HIS A 32 -38.50 54.10 -52.73
N TRP A 33 -37.44 54.91 -52.60
CA TRP A 33 -36.44 54.77 -51.54
C TRP A 33 -37.04 55.01 -50.16
N GLY A 34 -37.95 55.98 -50.01
CA GLY A 34 -38.60 56.26 -48.72
C GLY A 34 -39.38 55.05 -48.16
N ASN A 35 -40.17 54.38 -49.02
CA ASN A 35 -40.91 53.18 -48.63
C ASN A 35 -39.97 51.99 -48.34
N GLN A 36 -38.92 51.80 -49.14
CA GLN A 36 -37.92 50.75 -48.91
C GLN A 36 -37.18 50.96 -47.58
N ILE A 37 -36.72 52.19 -47.30
CA ILE A 37 -36.03 52.53 -46.05
C ILE A 37 -36.95 52.33 -44.85
N PHE A 38 -38.22 52.72 -44.93
CA PHE A 38 -39.20 52.51 -43.87
C PHE A 38 -39.35 51.02 -43.50
N TRP A 39 -39.57 50.16 -44.48
CA TRP A 39 -39.65 48.72 -44.24
C TRP A 39 -38.33 48.09 -43.79
N LEU A 40 -37.19 48.60 -44.28
CA LEU A 40 -35.87 48.15 -43.85
C LEU A 40 -35.65 48.46 -42.37
N ILE A 41 -36.01 49.67 -41.91
CA ILE A 41 -35.94 50.04 -40.49
C ILE A 41 -36.84 49.13 -39.65
N ILE A 42 -38.06 48.85 -40.09
CA ILE A 42 -38.98 47.94 -39.38
C ILE A 42 -38.40 46.52 -39.29
N ALA A 43 -37.91 45.99 -40.42
CA ALA A 43 -37.31 44.66 -40.45
C ALA A 43 -36.05 44.57 -39.58
N LEU A 44 -35.19 45.59 -39.63
CA LEU A 44 -33.99 45.69 -38.80
C LEU A 44 -34.35 45.74 -37.32
N ALA A 45 -35.34 46.56 -36.94
CA ALA A 45 -35.82 46.66 -35.57
C ALA A 45 -36.41 45.33 -35.07
N ALA A 46 -37.19 44.64 -35.92
CA ALA A 46 -37.74 43.32 -35.60
C ALA A 46 -36.63 42.28 -35.38
N ILE A 47 -35.64 42.20 -36.28
CA ILE A 47 -34.49 41.29 -36.14
C ILE A 47 -33.68 41.64 -34.90
N TYR A 48 -33.40 42.92 -34.65
CA TYR A 48 -32.68 43.38 -33.47
C TYR A 48 -33.39 42.96 -32.19
N PHE A 49 -34.73 43.08 -32.13
CA PHE A 49 -35.49 42.67 -30.96
C PHE A 49 -35.46 41.15 -30.76
N ILE A 50 -35.55 40.36 -31.83
CA ILE A 50 -35.43 38.89 -31.76
C ILE A 50 -34.02 38.49 -31.28
N LEU A 51 -32.97 39.09 -31.83
CA LEU A 51 -31.59 38.76 -31.45
C LEU A 51 -31.30 39.15 -29.99
N SER A 52 -31.65 40.39 -29.61
CA SER A 52 -31.41 40.89 -28.26
C SER A 52 -32.22 40.15 -27.19
N ARG A 53 -33.48 39.80 -27.50
CA ARG A 53 -34.39 39.24 -26.49
C ARG A 53 -34.47 37.72 -26.49
N VAL A 54 -34.07 37.04 -27.57
CA VAL A 54 -34.19 35.58 -27.71
C VAL A 54 -32.85 34.92 -28.02
N ALA A 55 -32.14 35.34 -29.07
CA ALA A 55 -30.94 34.62 -29.51
C ALA A 55 -29.74 34.78 -28.55
N LEU A 56 -29.39 36.03 -28.21
CA LEU A 56 -28.29 36.33 -27.28
C LEU A 56 -28.48 35.73 -25.88
N PRO A 57 -29.66 35.84 -25.22
CA PRO A 57 -29.83 35.24 -23.90
C PRO A 57 -29.75 33.71 -23.93
N ARG A 58 -30.19 33.04 -25.01
CA ARG A 58 -30.04 31.59 -25.15
C ARG A 58 -28.58 31.17 -25.28
N ILE A 59 -27.78 31.88 -26.07
CA ILE A 59 -26.34 31.62 -26.19
C ILE A 59 -25.64 31.88 -24.86
N GLY A 60 -25.98 32.98 -24.18
CA GLY A 60 -25.46 33.30 -22.86
C GLY A 60 -25.74 32.21 -21.82
N ALA A 61 -26.94 31.63 -21.83
CA ALA A 61 -27.30 30.52 -20.94
C ALA A 61 -26.43 29.27 -21.18
N VAL A 62 -26.20 28.89 -22.44
CA VAL A 62 -25.34 27.73 -22.78
C VAL A 62 -23.88 27.98 -22.40
N LEU A 63 -23.37 29.20 -22.60
CA LEU A 63 -22.01 29.56 -22.19
C LEU A 63 -21.87 29.53 -20.65
N ALA A 64 -22.86 30.05 -19.92
CA ALA A 64 -22.87 30.03 -18.47
C ALA A 64 -22.93 28.60 -17.93
N GLU A 65 -23.76 27.73 -18.51
CA GLU A 65 -23.82 26.31 -18.15
C GLU A 65 -22.47 25.63 -18.36
N ARG A 66 -21.84 25.80 -19.53
CA ARG A 66 -20.52 25.22 -19.82
C ARG A 66 -19.44 25.74 -18.87
N ALA A 67 -19.40 27.05 -18.62
CA ALA A 67 -18.46 27.63 -17.68
C ALA A 67 -18.67 27.09 -16.26
N GLY A 68 -19.93 26.91 -15.85
CA GLY A 68 -20.30 26.29 -14.58
C GLY A 68 -19.82 24.85 -14.47
N THR A 69 -20.08 24.02 -15.48
CA THR A 69 -19.62 22.62 -15.52
C THR A 69 -18.10 22.54 -15.47
N ILE A 70 -17.38 23.33 -16.29
CA ILE A 70 -15.91 23.34 -16.27
C ILE A 70 -15.38 23.74 -14.90
N THR A 71 -15.95 24.78 -14.28
CA THR A 71 -15.52 25.23 -12.95
C THR A 71 -15.77 24.15 -11.89
N ASN A 72 -16.93 23.50 -11.95
CA ASN A 72 -17.26 22.40 -11.05
C ASN A 72 -16.33 21.20 -11.25
N ASP A 73 -16.03 20.84 -12.49
CA ASP A 73 -15.12 19.73 -12.81
C ASP A 73 -13.69 20.03 -12.36
N ILE A 74 -13.22 21.27 -12.51
CA ILE A 74 -11.92 21.70 -11.99
C ILE A 74 -11.90 21.61 -10.46
N ALA A 75 -12.92 22.12 -9.78
CA ALA A 75 -13.01 22.05 -8.32
C ALA A 75 -13.04 20.60 -7.82
N ALA A 76 -13.81 19.73 -8.49
CA ALA A 76 -13.86 18.30 -8.18
C ALA A 76 -12.50 17.62 -8.42
N ALA A 77 -11.80 17.96 -9.50
CA ALA A 77 -10.48 17.42 -9.79
C ALA A 77 -9.43 17.87 -8.75
N GLU A 78 -9.48 19.12 -8.30
CA GLU A 78 -8.61 19.63 -7.25
C GLU A 78 -8.87 18.95 -5.90
N ASP A 79 -10.13 18.77 -5.52
CA ASP A 79 -10.51 18.03 -4.30
C ASP A 79 -10.05 16.57 -4.34
N LEU A 80 -10.27 15.88 -5.47
CA LEU A 80 -9.78 14.51 -5.65
C LEU A 80 -8.24 14.44 -5.62
N LYS A 81 -7.55 15.41 -6.21
CA LYS A 81 -6.08 15.50 -6.15
C LYS A 81 -5.59 15.72 -4.72
N GLN A 82 -6.28 16.56 -3.94
CA GLN A 82 -5.91 16.79 -2.55
C GLN A 82 -6.14 15.54 -1.70
N LYS A 83 -7.30 14.88 -1.84
CA LYS A 83 -7.59 13.60 -1.18
C LYS A 83 -6.57 12.52 -1.53
N ALA A 84 -6.14 12.44 -2.78
CA ALA A 84 -5.10 11.50 -3.20
C ALA A 84 -3.76 11.77 -2.51
N LYS A 85 -3.34 13.05 -2.43
CA LYS A 85 -2.11 13.44 -1.72
C LYS A 85 -2.19 13.16 -0.22
N ASP A 86 -3.33 13.44 0.39
CA ASP A 86 -3.52 13.19 1.82
C ASP A 86 -3.51 11.68 2.12
N ALA A 87 -4.12 10.87 1.23
CA ALA A 87 -4.08 9.42 1.32
C ALA A 87 -2.67 8.86 1.10
N GLU A 88 -1.91 9.39 0.14
CA GLU A 88 -0.51 9.03 -0.10
C GLU A 88 0.36 9.35 1.13
N ALA A 89 0.23 10.55 1.69
CA ALA A 89 0.95 10.95 2.90
C ALA A 89 0.59 10.06 4.11
N ALA A 90 -0.68 9.72 4.28
CA ALA A 90 -1.13 8.81 5.33
C ALA A 90 -0.59 7.39 5.14
N TYR A 91 -0.57 6.89 3.90
CA TYR A 91 0.00 5.60 3.55
C TYR A 91 1.51 5.54 3.82
N ASP A 92 2.26 6.54 3.37
CA ASP A 92 3.72 6.62 3.59
C ASP A 92 4.06 6.70 5.07
N LYS A 93 3.28 7.47 5.84
CA LYS A 93 3.41 7.53 7.29
C LYS A 93 3.16 6.17 7.94
N ALA A 94 2.06 5.50 7.58
CA ALA A 94 1.74 4.17 8.10
C ALA A 94 2.83 3.14 7.75
N LEU A 95 3.41 3.22 6.56
CA LEU A 95 4.52 2.35 6.14
C LEU A 95 5.80 2.64 6.95
N ALA A 96 6.11 3.91 7.20
CA ALA A 96 7.25 4.30 8.04
C ALA A 96 7.07 3.82 9.49
N ASP A 97 5.89 4.06 10.07
CA ASP A 97 5.55 3.63 11.44
C ASP A 97 5.62 2.09 11.56
N ALA A 98 5.08 1.36 10.58
CA ALA A 98 5.16 -0.11 10.56
C ALA A 98 6.60 -0.63 10.47
N ARG A 99 7.49 0.04 9.72
CA ARG A 99 8.91 -0.31 9.66
C ARG A 99 9.62 -0.05 10.99
N VAL A 100 9.30 1.05 11.66
CA VAL A 100 9.84 1.36 12.99
C VAL A 100 9.40 0.31 13.99
N GLU A 101 8.11 -0.03 14.02
CA GLU A 101 7.57 -1.03 14.95
C GLU A 101 8.14 -2.42 14.66
N ALA A 102 8.27 -2.82 13.39
CA ALA A 102 8.90 -4.09 13.03
C ALA A 102 10.36 -4.17 13.51
N ASN A 103 11.14 -3.10 13.34
CA ASN A 103 12.52 -3.05 13.83
C ASN A 103 12.59 -3.09 15.36
N LYS A 104 11.65 -2.43 16.03
CA LYS A 104 11.54 -2.46 17.50
C LYS A 104 11.23 -3.87 17.99
N ILE A 105 10.25 -4.55 17.41
CA ILE A 105 9.92 -5.95 17.73
C ILE A 105 11.14 -6.84 17.53
N VAL A 106 11.85 -6.71 16.40
CA VAL A 106 13.06 -7.50 16.15
C VAL A 106 14.15 -7.24 17.19
N ALA A 107 14.35 -5.99 17.61
CA ALA A 107 15.32 -5.65 18.63
C ALA A 107 14.93 -6.20 20.01
N GLU A 108 13.67 -6.06 20.41
CA GLU A 108 13.13 -6.56 21.67
C GLU A 108 13.20 -8.09 21.73
N THR A 109 12.74 -8.79 20.69
CA THR A 109 12.82 -10.26 20.61
C THR A 109 14.27 -10.76 20.64
N ARG A 110 15.21 -10.07 19.97
CA ARG A 110 16.63 -10.45 20.05
C ARG A 110 17.19 -10.29 21.46
N ALA A 111 16.82 -9.21 22.15
CA ALA A 111 17.26 -8.98 23.53
C ALA A 111 16.69 -10.04 24.48
N GLU A 112 15.42 -10.41 24.32
CA GLU A 112 14.76 -11.45 25.10
C GLU A 112 15.38 -12.83 24.85
N ILE A 113 15.57 -13.21 23.57
CA ILE A 113 16.26 -14.45 23.20
C ILE A 113 17.67 -14.52 23.79
N GLN A 114 18.42 -13.41 23.75
CA GLN A 114 19.77 -13.38 24.31
C GLN A 114 19.75 -13.58 25.83
N ALA A 115 18.82 -12.93 26.54
CA ALA A 115 18.67 -13.09 27.98
C ALA A 115 18.29 -14.53 28.37
N ASP A 116 17.37 -15.15 27.63
CA ASP A 116 16.97 -16.54 27.83
C ASP A 116 18.13 -17.51 27.54
N LEU A 117 18.91 -17.24 26.49
CA LEU A 117 20.08 -18.03 26.15
C LEU A 117 21.13 -17.94 27.25
N ASP A 118 21.44 -16.74 27.73
CA ASP A 118 22.42 -16.53 28.80
C ASP A 118 21.99 -17.23 30.10
N ALA A 119 20.69 -17.17 30.44
CA ALA A 119 20.13 -17.87 31.60
C ALA A 119 20.19 -19.39 31.44
N ALA A 120 19.86 -19.92 30.26
CA ALA A 120 19.92 -21.35 29.96
C ALA A 120 21.37 -21.87 30.00
N THR A 121 22.32 -21.11 29.44
CA THR A 121 23.75 -21.43 29.50
C THR A 121 24.26 -21.43 30.93
N ALA A 122 23.97 -20.39 31.72
CA ALA A 122 24.39 -20.34 33.12
C ALA A 122 23.84 -21.51 33.94
N LYS A 123 22.58 -21.92 33.69
CA LYS A 123 21.99 -23.11 34.32
C LYS A 123 22.69 -24.39 33.88
N ALA A 124 22.95 -24.55 32.58
CA ALA A 124 23.64 -25.72 32.05
C ALA A 124 25.06 -25.84 32.64
N ASP A 125 25.80 -24.73 32.72
CA ASP A 125 27.15 -24.70 33.31
C ASP A 125 27.12 -25.09 34.79
N ALA A 126 26.13 -24.62 35.55
CA ALA A 126 25.96 -24.99 36.95
C ALA A 126 25.65 -26.50 37.11
N GLU A 127 24.78 -27.06 36.27
CA GLU A 127 24.46 -28.49 36.27
C GLU A 127 25.66 -29.36 35.86
N ILE A 128 26.43 -28.92 34.86
CA ILE A 128 27.66 -29.60 34.44
C ILE A 128 28.69 -29.58 35.57
N ALA A 129 28.89 -28.43 36.21
CA ALA A 129 29.83 -28.31 37.34
C ALA A 129 29.43 -29.20 38.52
N ALA A 130 28.13 -29.27 38.84
CA ALA A 130 27.63 -30.16 39.88
C ALA A 130 27.87 -31.65 39.55
N LYS A 131 27.57 -32.08 38.32
CA LYS A 131 27.82 -33.45 37.85
C LYS A 131 29.31 -33.78 37.81
N ALA A 132 30.17 -32.84 37.41
CA ALA A 132 31.61 -33.02 37.42
C ALA A 132 32.11 -33.25 38.86
N ALA A 133 31.67 -32.43 39.82
CA ALA A 133 32.03 -32.58 41.23
C ALA A 133 31.52 -33.90 41.84
N GLU A 134 30.33 -34.35 41.45
CA GLU A 134 29.79 -35.67 41.86
C GLU A 134 30.63 -36.82 41.27
N GLY A 135 30.98 -36.74 39.98
CA GLY A 135 31.84 -37.70 39.31
C GLY A 135 33.23 -37.77 39.94
N GLU A 136 33.84 -36.64 40.28
CA GLU A 136 35.12 -36.58 40.99
C GLU A 136 35.07 -37.26 42.35
N LYS A 137 33.99 -37.06 43.12
CA LYS A 137 33.77 -37.75 44.40
C LYS A 137 33.61 -39.26 44.21
N ALA A 138 32.84 -39.69 43.21
CA ALA A 138 32.66 -41.11 42.91
C ALA A 138 33.99 -41.78 42.50
N ILE A 139 34.79 -41.11 41.65
CA ILE A 139 36.12 -41.58 41.25
C ILE A 139 37.04 -41.66 42.48
N ALA A 140 37.02 -40.66 43.36
CA ALA A 140 37.83 -40.67 44.58
C ALA A 140 37.44 -41.83 45.52
N ALA A 141 36.14 -42.11 45.68
CA ALA A 141 35.65 -43.24 46.46
C ALA A 141 36.08 -44.58 45.87
N ILE A 142 35.87 -44.78 44.56
CA ILE A 142 36.31 -45.99 43.85
C ILE A 142 37.81 -46.19 43.98
N LYS A 143 38.61 -45.12 43.90
CA LYS A 143 40.06 -45.18 44.08
C LYS A 143 40.44 -45.61 45.50
N ALA A 144 39.78 -45.10 46.53
CA ALA A 144 40.02 -45.49 47.91
C ALA A 144 39.64 -46.96 48.17
N ASP A 145 38.49 -47.40 47.66
CA ASP A 145 38.03 -48.79 47.74
C ASP A 145 38.97 -49.73 46.99
N ALA A 146 39.42 -49.35 45.80
CA ALA A 146 40.38 -50.13 45.02
C ALA A 146 41.72 -50.31 45.76
N ILE A 147 42.24 -49.26 46.40
CA ILE A 147 43.47 -49.35 47.21
C ILE A 147 43.28 -50.33 48.38
N THR A 148 42.12 -50.27 49.05
CA THR A 148 41.80 -51.17 50.16
C THR A 148 41.68 -52.63 49.69
N ASN A 149 41.00 -52.86 48.57
CA ASN A 149 40.88 -54.19 47.98
C ASN A 149 42.23 -54.75 47.52
N ILE A 150 43.10 -53.91 46.95
CA ILE A 150 44.49 -54.28 46.60
C ILE A 150 45.27 -54.68 47.85
N GLU A 151 45.13 -53.95 48.96
CA GLU A 151 45.80 -54.30 50.23
C GLU A 151 45.35 -55.68 50.74
N THR A 152 44.05 -55.96 50.72
CA THR A 152 43.49 -57.26 51.12
C THR A 152 44.01 -58.39 50.22
N VAL A 153 43.89 -58.24 48.89
CA VAL A 153 44.35 -59.26 47.93
C VAL A 153 45.86 -59.47 48.04
N ALA A 154 46.65 -58.41 48.26
CA ALA A 154 48.10 -58.53 48.45
C ALA A 154 48.45 -59.30 49.73
N LYS A 155 47.74 -59.06 50.84
CA LYS A 155 47.92 -59.81 52.10
C LYS A 155 47.55 -61.28 51.93
N ASP A 156 46.39 -61.57 51.34
CA ASP A 156 45.91 -62.93 51.10
C ASP A 156 46.86 -63.70 50.17
N THR A 157 47.30 -63.06 49.08
CA THR A 157 48.24 -63.66 48.14
C THR A 157 49.60 -63.91 48.79
N ALA A 158 50.12 -62.96 49.56
CA ALA A 158 51.39 -63.13 50.27
C ALA A 158 51.33 -64.28 51.30
N ALA A 159 50.25 -64.37 52.08
CA ALA A 159 50.02 -65.46 53.02
C ALA A 159 49.94 -66.82 52.29
N ALA A 160 49.19 -66.90 51.18
CA ALA A 160 49.08 -68.11 50.38
C ALA A 160 50.42 -68.56 49.78
N ILE A 161 51.25 -67.63 49.30
CA ILE A 161 52.60 -67.95 48.80
C ILE A 161 53.48 -68.51 49.92
N VAL A 162 53.49 -67.89 51.10
CA VAL A 162 54.30 -68.36 52.23
C VAL A 162 53.87 -69.75 52.70
N ALA A 163 52.56 -70.00 52.78
CA ALA A 163 52.01 -71.31 53.08
C ALA A 163 52.39 -72.36 52.01
N GLY A 164 52.33 -72.01 50.73
CA GLY A 164 52.72 -72.89 49.62
C GLY A 164 54.21 -73.25 49.58
N LEU A 165 55.07 -72.42 50.18
CA LEU A 165 56.51 -72.69 50.34
C LEU A 165 56.83 -73.57 51.56
N GLY A 166 55.81 -74.02 52.32
CA GLY A 166 55.97 -74.91 53.47
C GLY A 166 56.30 -74.21 54.79
N PHE A 167 56.15 -72.89 54.86
CA PHE A 167 56.35 -72.10 56.07
C PHE A 167 55.00 -71.63 56.64
N SER A 168 54.87 -71.58 57.96
CA SER A 168 53.75 -70.89 58.62
C SER A 168 54.20 -69.49 59.00
N ALA A 169 53.57 -68.47 58.41
CA ALA A 169 53.79 -67.09 58.82
C ALA A 169 52.64 -66.62 59.71
N ASP A 170 52.99 -65.80 60.69
CA ASP A 170 52.04 -65.09 61.53
C ASP A 170 51.35 -63.97 60.71
N ASP A 171 50.00 -63.94 60.74
CA ASP A 171 49.20 -62.99 59.97
C ASP A 171 49.56 -61.53 60.27
N ALA A 172 49.95 -61.24 61.52
CA ALA A 172 50.37 -59.88 61.89
C ALA A 172 51.72 -59.51 61.27
N ALA A 173 52.65 -60.46 61.11
CA ALA A 173 53.91 -60.24 60.42
C ALA A 173 53.74 -60.01 58.91
N VAL A 174 52.87 -60.79 58.25
CA VAL A 174 52.54 -60.63 56.82
C VAL A 174 51.86 -59.28 56.57
N SER A 175 50.84 -58.94 57.38
CA SER A 175 50.14 -57.66 57.29
C SER A 175 51.10 -56.47 57.45
N LYS A 176 52.01 -56.53 58.43
CA LYS A 176 53.00 -55.47 58.69
C LYS A 176 54.00 -55.30 57.54
N ALA A 177 54.47 -56.40 56.94
CA ALA A 177 55.40 -56.37 55.81
C ALA A 177 54.75 -55.81 54.53
N VAL A 178 53.51 -56.22 54.22
CA VAL A 178 52.75 -55.73 53.07
C VAL A 178 52.43 -54.24 53.22
N THR A 179 51.91 -53.81 54.38
CA THR A 179 51.61 -52.39 54.63
C THR A 179 52.88 -51.53 54.59
N SER A 180 54.04 -52.04 55.03
CA SER A 180 55.31 -51.32 54.92
C SER A 180 55.78 -51.16 53.47
N ARG A 181 55.48 -52.13 52.59
CA ARG A 181 55.82 -52.07 51.16
C ARG A 181 54.85 -51.25 50.33
N MET A 182 53.60 -51.09 50.77
CA MET A 182 52.62 -50.23 50.11
C MET A 182 52.79 -48.74 50.44
N LYS A 183 53.48 -48.41 51.54
CA LYS A 183 53.72 -47.02 51.99
C LYS A 183 55.09 -46.45 51.59
N GLY A 184 55.97 -47.27 50.99
CA GLY A 184 57.30 -46.87 50.52
C GLY A 184 57.38 -46.87 49.00
#